data_AF-A0A4Y9R7P0-F1
#
_entry.id   AF-A0A4Y9R7P0-F1
#
_cell.length_a   1.000
_cell.length_b   1.000
_cell.length_c   1.000
_cell.angle_alpha   90.00
_cell.angle_beta   90.00
_cell.angle_gamma   90.00
#
_symmetry.space_group_name_H-M   'P 1'
#
loop_
_entity.id
_entity.type
_entity.pdbx_description
1 polymer ?
#
loop_
_entity_poly.entity_id
_entity_poly.type
_entity_poly.pdbx_seq_one_letter_code
_entity_poly.pdbx_strand_id
1 'polypeptide(L)'
;MSSSRSRRVHGLRAYTTVLLVALAAGLIAGAGTGLLALMPGPLGTLLTVGVLALAMASVFAAVVWWWRGIDEAAREAHKWAWWWGGTAGMVVGAVALMTLTLRGEALVGQSPAGAMATGMLAMLLLPVLGYSAAWVFWWLRNR
;
A
#
# COMPACT_ATOMS: atom_id res chain seq x y z
N MET A 1 -25.09 -24.60 17.01
CA MET A 1 -25.36 -24.21 15.61
C MET A 1 -24.96 -22.74 15.45
N SER A 2 -23.75 -22.46 14.96
CA SER A 2 -23.34 -21.06 14.74
C SER A 2 -24.10 -20.52 13.54
N SER A 3 -24.86 -19.44 13.71
CA SER A 3 -25.61 -18.83 12.61
C SER A 3 -24.66 -18.41 11.49
N SER A 4 -24.85 -18.98 10.30
CA SER A 4 -24.21 -18.52 9.08
C SER A 4 -24.80 -17.16 8.73
N ARG A 5 -24.18 -16.09 9.23
CA ARG A 5 -24.44 -14.74 8.73
C ARG A 5 -24.29 -14.79 7.21
N SER A 6 -25.38 -14.52 6.49
CA SER A 6 -25.41 -14.23 5.07
C SER A 6 -24.18 -13.40 4.71
N ARG A 7 -23.23 -13.99 3.98
CA ARG A 7 -22.04 -13.28 3.48
C ARG A 7 -22.55 -12.20 2.55
N ARG A 8 -22.65 -10.96 3.03
CA ARG A 8 -23.00 -9.83 2.19
C ARG A 8 -21.90 -9.73 1.14
N VAL A 9 -22.29 -9.89 -0.13
CA VAL A 9 -21.41 -9.67 -1.25
C VAL A 9 -21.04 -8.18 -1.21
N HIS A 10 -19.88 -7.89 -0.63
CA HIS A 10 -19.35 -6.55 -0.52
C HIS A 10 -18.84 -6.15 -1.91
N GLY A 11 -19.76 -5.76 -2.78
CA GLY A 11 -19.48 -5.35 -4.17
C GLY A 11 -18.64 -4.07 -4.25
N LEU A 12 -18.52 -3.51 -5.46
CA LEU A 12 -17.67 -2.35 -5.79
C LEU A 12 -17.68 -1.24 -4.73
N ARG A 13 -18.86 -0.94 -4.15
CA ARG A 13 -19.03 0.10 -3.11
C ARG A 13 -18.17 -0.16 -1.87
N ALA A 14 -18.12 -1.40 -1.38
CA ALA A 14 -17.34 -1.74 -0.19
C ALA A 14 -15.83 -1.67 -0.46
N TYR A 15 -15.39 -2.13 -1.64
CA TYR A 15 -14.02 -1.97 -2.10
C TYR A 15 -13.64 -0.48 -2.17
N THR A 16 -14.46 0.35 -2.83
CA THR A 16 -14.21 1.79 -2.93
C THR A 16 -14.19 2.48 -1.56
N THR A 17 -15.07 2.07 -0.63
CA THR A 17 -15.05 2.60 0.74
C THR A 17 -13.75 2.28 1.44
N VAL A 18 -13.29 1.02 1.40
CA VAL A 18 -12.03 0.61 2.05
C VAL A 18 -10.84 1.34 1.44
N LEU A 19 -10.82 1.48 0.11
CA LEU A 19 -9.78 2.23 -0.60
C LEU A 19 -9.76 3.71 -0.15
N LEU A 20 -10.90 4.38 -0.14
CA LEU A 20 -10.99 5.79 0.27
C LEU A 20 -10.62 5.98 1.75
N VAL A 21 -11.03 5.07 2.63
CA VAL A 21 -10.64 5.10 4.05
C VAL A 21 -9.14 4.92 4.20
N ALA A 22 -8.52 3.98 3.46
CA ALA A 22 -7.08 3.77 3.50
C ALA A 22 -6.30 4.99 2.99
N LEU A 23 -6.75 5.60 1.87
CA LEU A 23 -6.16 6.82 1.33
C LEU A 23 -6.30 8.01 2.29
N ALA A 24 -7.49 8.21 2.87
CA ALA A 24 -7.72 9.26 3.84
C ALA A 24 -6.87 9.08 5.10
N ALA A 25 -6.79 7.85 5.64
CA ALA A 25 -5.95 7.56 6.79
C ALA A 25 -4.47 7.83 6.50
N GLY A 26 -3.97 7.46 5.31
CA GLY A 26 -2.62 7.76 4.87
C GLY A 26 -2.35 9.26 4.76
N LEU A 27 -3.27 10.03 4.16
CA LEU A 27 -3.18 11.48 4.04
C LEU A 27 -3.18 12.18 5.39
N ILE A 28 -4.09 11.79 6.28
CA ILE A 28 -4.19 12.35 7.64
C ILE A 28 -2.92 12.04 8.43
N ALA A 29 -2.43 10.79 8.36
CA ALA A 29 -1.20 10.40 9.02
C ALA A 29 0.00 11.20 8.48
N GLY A 30 0.14 11.31 7.16
CA GLY A 30 1.21 12.08 6.52
C GLY A 30 1.19 13.56 6.91
N ALA A 31 0.01 14.21 6.85
CA ALA A 31 -0.16 15.59 7.29
C ALA A 31 0.18 15.76 8.79
N GLY A 32 -0.30 14.83 9.63
CA GLY A 32 0.00 14.81 11.06
C GLY A 32 1.49 14.67 11.34
N THR A 33 2.19 13.79 10.62
CA THR A 33 3.65 13.67 10.74
C THR A 33 4.40 14.90 10.25
N GLY A 34 3.88 15.62 9.26
CA GLY A 34 4.45 16.89 8.80
C GLY A 34 4.39 17.98 9.88
N LEU A 35 3.31 18.01 10.67
CA LEU A 35 3.19 18.92 11.82
C LEU A 35 4.11 18.49 12.97
N LEU A 36 4.17 17.19 13.27
CA LEU A 36 5.03 16.65 14.33
C LEU A 36 6.53 16.82 14.03
N ALA A 37 6.92 16.89 12.76
CA ALA A 37 8.30 17.17 12.37
C ALA A 37 8.80 18.55 12.84
N LEU A 38 7.89 19.48 13.17
CA LEU A 38 8.24 20.78 13.75
C LEU A 38 8.64 20.70 15.23
N MET A 39 8.43 19.54 15.87
CA MET A 39 8.73 19.30 17.28
C MET A 39 10.00 18.46 17.40
N PRO A 40 11.18 19.08 17.59
CA PRO A 40 12.44 18.34 17.67
C PRO A 40 12.55 17.54 18.98
N GLY A 41 13.37 16.49 18.93
CA GLY A 41 13.73 15.68 20.09
C GLY A 41 12.92 14.38 20.25
N PRO A 42 13.22 13.59 21.30
CA PRO A 42 12.71 12.22 21.44
C PRO A 42 11.18 12.11 21.49
N LEU A 43 10.51 13.11 22.07
CA LEU A 43 9.05 13.13 22.17
C LEU A 43 8.39 13.32 20.80
N GLY A 44 8.90 14.21 19.94
CA GLY A 44 8.37 14.39 18.58
C GLY A 44 8.55 13.13 17.72
N THR A 45 9.70 12.46 17.84
CA THR A 45 9.95 11.16 17.21
C THR A 45 8.97 10.10 17.70
N LEU A 46 8.77 9.98 19.02
CA LEU A 46 7.85 9.01 19.61
C LEU A 46 6.41 9.22 19.14
N LEU A 47 5.95 10.47 19.11
CA LEU A 47 4.61 10.82 18.62
C LEU A 47 4.45 10.50 17.13
N THR A 48 5.48 10.78 16.33
CA THR A 48 5.49 10.46 14.89
C THR A 48 5.33 8.95 14.66
N VAL A 49 6.12 8.14 15.38
CA VAL A 49 6.01 6.67 15.33
C VAL A 49 4.62 6.22 15.78
N GLY A 50 4.09 6.79 16.86
CA GLY A 50 2.77 6.47 17.38
C GLY A 50 1.65 6.74 16.38
N VAL A 51 1.66 7.90 15.71
CA VAL A 51 0.67 8.26 14.68
C VAL A 51 0.75 7.32 13.48
N LEU A 52 1.96 7.05 12.97
CA LEU A 52 2.14 6.14 11.84
C LEU A 52 1.70 4.71 12.18
N ALA A 53 2.06 4.21 13.37
CA ALA A 53 1.67 2.88 13.83
C ALA A 53 0.15 2.76 13.98
N LEU A 54 -0.51 3.77 14.58
CA LEU A 54 -1.96 3.78 14.73
C LEU A 54 -2.68 3.84 13.37
N ALA A 55 -2.18 4.64 12.43
CA ALA A 55 -2.73 4.72 11.09
C ALA A 55 -2.60 3.37 10.36
N MET A 56 -1.42 2.75 10.40
CA MET A 56 -1.18 1.42 9.82
C MET A 56 -2.08 0.35 10.44
N ALA A 57 -2.19 0.30 11.77
CA ALA A 57 -3.04 -0.64 12.48
C ALA A 57 -4.52 -0.49 12.11
N SER A 58 -4.97 0.76 11.96
CA SER A 58 -6.36 1.09 11.60
C SER A 58 -6.68 0.64 10.17
N VAL A 59 -5.79 0.93 9.21
CA VAL A 59 -5.94 0.46 7.82
C VAL A 59 -5.89 -1.06 7.74
N PHE A 60 -4.96 -1.69 8.45
CA PHE A 60 -4.86 -3.15 8.51
C PHE A 60 -6.13 -3.79 9.05
N ALA A 61 -6.69 -3.26 10.15
CA ALA A 61 -7.95 -3.74 10.70
C ALA A 61 -9.12 -3.60 9.72
N ALA A 62 -9.21 -2.47 8.99
CA ALA A 62 -10.23 -2.26 7.96
C ALA A 62 -10.10 -3.27 6.80
N VAL A 63 -8.87 -3.53 6.35
CA VAL A 63 -8.59 -4.53 5.29
C VAL A 63 -8.93 -5.94 5.77
N VAL A 64 -8.58 -6.32 7.00
CA VAL A 64 -8.93 -7.63 7.58
C VAL A 64 -10.44 -7.79 7.67
N TRP A 65 -11.15 -6.77 8.15
CA TRP A 65 -12.61 -6.77 8.22
C TRP A 65 -13.23 -7.00 6.83
N TRP A 66 -12.76 -6.25 5.83
CA TRP A 66 -13.24 -6.36 4.46
C TRP A 66 -12.91 -7.72 3.81
N TRP A 67 -11.68 -8.21 3.99
CA TRP A 67 -11.22 -9.50 3.47
C TRP A 67 -12.07 -10.67 3.94
N ARG A 68 -12.54 -10.62 5.19
CA ARG A 68 -13.44 -11.64 5.75
C ARG A 68 -14.82 -11.65 5.09
N GLY A 69 -15.23 -10.54 4.47
CA GLY A 69 -16.54 -10.36 3.85
C GLY A 69 -16.60 -10.59 2.33
N ILE A 70 -15.47 -10.54 1.61
CA ILE A 70 -15.45 -10.74 0.16
C ILE A 70 -15.64 -12.23 -0.23
N ASP A 71 -16.12 -12.44 -1.46
CA ASP A 71 -16.28 -13.77 -2.05
C ASP A 71 -14.92 -14.38 -2.46
N GLU A 72 -14.96 -15.66 -2.86
CA GLU A 72 -13.75 -16.39 -3.20
C GLU A 72 -13.15 -15.94 -4.54
N ALA A 73 -13.97 -15.55 -5.51
CA ALA A 73 -13.50 -15.06 -6.80
C ALA A 73 -12.67 -13.77 -6.64
N ALA A 74 -13.15 -12.84 -5.83
CA ALA A 74 -12.41 -11.64 -5.47
C ALA A 74 -11.10 -11.97 -4.74
N ARG A 75 -11.11 -12.91 -3.78
CA ARG A 75 -9.89 -13.34 -3.09
C ARG A 75 -8.87 -13.94 -4.05
N GLU A 76 -9.30 -14.78 -4.98
CA GLU A 76 -8.41 -15.32 -6.01
C GLU A 76 -7.83 -14.22 -6.90
N ALA A 77 -8.64 -13.24 -7.30
CA ALA A 77 -8.15 -12.07 -8.03
C ALA A 77 -7.05 -11.33 -7.25
N HIS A 78 -7.26 -11.08 -5.95
CA HIS A 78 -6.27 -10.42 -5.08
C HIS A 78 -4.98 -11.24 -4.93
N LYS A 79 -5.09 -12.55 -4.67
CA LYS A 79 -3.93 -13.46 -4.54
C LYS A 79 -3.15 -13.55 -5.83
N TRP A 80 -3.84 -13.72 -6.95
CA TRP A 80 -3.25 -13.81 -8.28
C TRP A 80 -2.55 -12.51 -8.67
N ALA A 81 -3.21 -11.37 -8.47
CA ALA A 81 -2.64 -10.05 -8.74
C ALA A 81 -1.43 -9.73 -7.86
N TRP A 82 -1.46 -10.11 -6.59
CA TRP A 82 -0.30 -10.00 -5.69
C TRP A 82 0.87 -10.82 -6.18
N TRP A 83 0.64 -12.11 -6.48
CA TRP A 83 1.70 -13.02 -6.89
C TRP A 83 2.34 -12.60 -8.23
N TRP A 84 1.53 -12.36 -9.26
CA TRP A 84 2.05 -12.06 -10.59
C TRP A 84 2.38 -10.58 -10.78
N GLY A 85 1.43 -9.69 -10.48
CA GLY A 85 1.60 -8.25 -10.69
C GLY A 85 2.50 -7.61 -9.65
N GLY A 86 2.21 -7.85 -8.37
CA GLY A 86 2.97 -7.27 -7.25
C GLY A 86 4.43 -7.68 -7.27
N THR A 87 4.71 -8.98 -7.40
CA THR A 87 6.08 -9.51 -7.48
C THR A 87 6.82 -9.03 -8.73
N ALA A 88 6.17 -9.01 -9.90
CA ALA A 88 6.81 -8.47 -11.10
C ALA A 88 7.15 -6.98 -10.95
N GLY A 89 6.25 -6.18 -10.37
CA GLY A 89 6.51 -4.78 -10.04
C GLY A 89 7.66 -4.60 -9.06
N MET A 90 7.77 -5.46 -8.03
CA MET A 90 8.91 -5.48 -7.10
C MET A 90 10.23 -5.77 -7.83
N VAL A 91 10.26 -6.77 -8.73
CA VAL A 91 11.47 -7.10 -9.51
C VAL A 91 11.89 -5.94 -10.40
N VAL A 92 10.94 -5.33 -11.13
CA VAL A 92 11.23 -4.16 -11.98
C VAL A 92 11.80 -3.02 -11.14
N GLY A 93 11.20 -2.73 -9.98
CA GLY A 93 11.71 -1.70 -9.07
C GLY A 93 13.09 -2.02 -8.52
N ALA A 94 13.34 -3.26 -8.13
CA ALA A 94 14.63 -3.70 -7.64
C ALA A 94 15.72 -3.54 -8.71
N VAL A 95 15.46 -3.98 -9.94
CA VAL A 95 16.39 -3.83 -11.07
C VAL A 95 16.66 -2.36 -11.36
N ALA A 96 15.64 -1.51 -11.37
CA ALA A 96 15.81 -0.07 -11.58
C ALA A 96 16.68 0.57 -10.49
N LEU A 97 16.38 0.32 -9.22
CA LEU A 97 17.14 0.86 -8.09
C LEU A 97 18.58 0.33 -8.06
N MET A 98 18.79 -0.97 -8.31
CA MET A 98 20.13 -1.56 -8.39
C MET A 98 20.94 -0.95 -9.53
N THR A 99 20.32 -0.75 -10.70
CA THR A 99 21.01 -0.14 -11.84
C THR A 99 21.46 1.27 -11.51
N LEU A 100 20.57 2.12 -10.99
CA LEU A 100 20.92 3.50 -10.59
C LEU A 100 22.04 3.51 -9.56
N THR A 101 21.95 2.64 -8.55
CA THR A 101 22.95 2.53 -7.48
C THR A 101 24.31 2.09 -8.00
N LEU A 102 24.37 1.04 -8.83
CA LEU A 102 25.61 0.49 -9.37
C LEU A 102 26.27 1.38 -10.42
N ARG A 103 25.49 2.18 -11.13
CA ARG A 103 25.99 3.13 -12.14
C ARG A 103 26.47 4.45 -11.52
N GLY A 104 26.26 4.65 -10.22
CA GLY A 104 26.54 5.93 -9.56
C GLY A 104 25.62 7.06 -10.04
N GLU A 105 24.51 6.70 -10.69
CA GLU A 105 23.53 7.65 -11.19
C GLU A 105 22.61 8.00 -10.03
N ALA A 106 23.00 9.01 -9.26
CA ALA A 106 22.02 9.74 -8.48
C ALA A 106 20.99 10.29 -9.47
N LEU A 107 19.69 10.16 -9.15
CA LEU A 107 18.69 11.02 -9.77
C LEU A 107 19.17 12.46 -9.52
N VAL A 108 19.63 13.12 -10.58
CA VAL A 108 20.51 14.28 -10.53
C VAL A 108 20.00 15.31 -9.51
N GLY A 109 20.86 15.71 -8.56
CA GLY A 109 20.57 16.78 -7.60
C GLY A 109 19.83 16.37 -6.30
N GLN A 110 19.63 15.08 -6.03
CA GLN A 110 19.00 14.66 -4.77
C GLN A 110 19.95 14.59 -3.57
N SER A 111 19.49 15.05 -2.40
CA SER A 111 20.13 14.80 -1.11
C SER A 111 20.02 13.32 -0.70
N PRO A 112 20.83 12.81 0.25
CA PRO A 112 20.71 11.42 0.72
C PRO A 112 19.29 11.07 1.20
N ALA A 113 18.63 12.00 1.90
CA ALA A 113 17.26 11.83 2.35
C ALA A 113 16.26 11.81 1.18
N GLY A 114 16.47 12.65 0.16
CA GLY A 114 15.66 12.63 -1.06
C GLY A 114 15.80 11.29 -1.81
N ALA A 115 17.03 10.80 -1.95
CA ALA A 115 17.31 9.54 -2.63
C ALA A 115 16.63 8.36 -1.90
N MET A 116 16.70 8.35 -0.56
CA MET A 116 16.00 7.37 0.27
C MET A 116 14.48 7.46 0.08
N ALA A 117 13.90 8.66 0.12
CA ALA A 117 12.46 8.85 -0.09
C ALA A 117 12.01 8.39 -1.48
N THR A 118 12.82 8.66 -2.51
CA THR A 118 12.54 8.19 -3.88
C THR A 118 12.61 6.68 -3.98
N GLY A 119 13.60 6.05 -3.35
CA GLY A 119 13.69 4.59 -3.27
C GLY A 119 12.49 3.95 -2.56
N MET A 120 12.08 4.52 -1.42
CA MET A 120 10.89 4.10 -0.69
C MET A 120 9.63 4.22 -1.56
N LEU A 121 9.46 5.33 -2.27
CA LEU A 121 8.32 5.55 -3.14
C LEU A 121 8.31 4.54 -4.31
N ALA A 122 9.45 4.31 -4.96
CA ALA A 122 9.57 3.35 -6.06
C ALA A 122 9.24 1.91 -5.60
N MET A 123 9.72 1.52 -4.42
CA MET A 123 9.45 0.21 -3.80
C MET A 123 7.99 0.04 -3.40
N LEU A 124 7.22 1.12 -3.19
CA LEU A 124 5.79 1.04 -2.91
C LEU A 124 4.94 1.14 -4.19
N LEU A 125 5.28 2.05 -5.10
CA LEU A 125 4.47 2.34 -6.29
C LEU A 125 4.56 1.25 -7.34
N LEU A 126 5.76 0.75 -7.66
CA LEU A 126 5.91 -0.23 -8.73
C LEU A 126 5.19 -1.56 -8.44
N PRO A 127 5.23 -2.11 -7.22
CA PRO A 127 4.42 -3.26 -6.86
C PRO A 127 2.92 -2.97 -6.94
N VAL A 128 2.48 -1.78 -6.49
CA VAL A 128 1.07 -1.38 -6.58
C VAL A 128 0.60 -1.27 -8.02
N LEU A 129 1.40 -0.66 -8.90
CA LEU A 129 1.07 -0.54 -10.33
C LEU A 129 1.01 -1.91 -11.01
N GLY A 130 2.00 -2.77 -10.77
CA GLY A 130 2.01 -4.14 -11.29
C GLY A 130 0.82 -4.94 -10.78
N TYR A 131 0.55 -4.86 -9.47
CA TYR A 131 -0.61 -5.45 -8.83
C TYR A 131 -1.92 -4.97 -9.48
N SER A 132 -2.10 -3.65 -9.66
CA SER A 132 -3.31 -3.07 -10.24
C SER A 132 -3.53 -3.53 -11.69
N ALA A 133 -2.46 -3.56 -12.50
CA ALA A 133 -2.53 -4.05 -13.87
C ALA A 133 -2.92 -5.54 -13.92
N ALA A 134 -2.30 -6.37 -13.10
CA ALA A 134 -2.61 -7.79 -13.00
C ALA A 134 -4.04 -8.03 -12.50
N TRP A 135 -4.50 -7.26 -11.53
CA TRP A 135 -5.87 -7.35 -11.02
C TRP A 135 -6.90 -7.01 -12.11
N VAL A 136 -6.70 -5.93 -12.87
CA VAL A 136 -7.57 -5.58 -14.02
C VAL A 136 -7.54 -6.69 -15.07
N PHE A 137 -6.35 -7.21 -15.41
CA PHE A 137 -6.20 -8.29 -16.37
C PHE A 137 -6.95 -9.56 -15.96
N TRP A 138 -6.86 -9.96 -14.68
CA TRP A 138 -7.60 -11.12 -14.16
C TRP A 138 -9.10 -10.98 -14.41
N TRP A 139 -9.68 -9.82 -14.10
CA TRP A 139 -11.10 -9.53 -14.36
C TRP A 139 -11.44 -9.37 -15.83
N LEU A 140 -10.50 -9.14 -16.73
CA LEU A 140 -10.76 -9.15 -18.18
C LEU A 140 -10.80 -10.58 -18.71
N ARG A 141 -9.97 -11.47 -18.16
CA ARG A 141 -9.86 -12.88 -18.57
C ARG A 141 -10.94 -13.77 -17.97
N ASN A 142 -11.35 -13.51 -16.73
CA ASN A 142 -12.24 -14.36 -15.94
C ASN A 142 -13.68 -13.80 -15.87
N ARG A 143 -14.11 -13.09 -16.91
CA ARG A 143 -15.51 -12.65 -17.08
C ARG A 143 -16.41 -13.80 -17.49
#